data_AF-C7ZQ94-F1
#
_entry.id   AF-C7ZQ94-F1
#
_cell.length_a   1.000
_cell.length_b   1.000
_cell.length_c   1.000
_cell.angle_alpha   90.00
_cell.angle_beta   90.00
_cell.angle_gamma   90.00
#
_symmetry.space_group_name_H-M   'P 1'
#
loop_
_entity.id
_entity.type
_entity.pdbx_description
1 polymer ?
#
loop_
_entity_poly.entity_id
_entity_poly.type
_entity_poly.pdbx_seq_one_letter_code
_entity_poly.pdbx_strand_id
1 'polypeptide(L)'
;MRWEFITNLCFSLSAVRFAVASPPAHRGKAPLKPRLLVLTDISPPTHEPDDLESLVHLLASVDLFEIEGIISTSGASYNGSEPLATNLVFKAIDAYEKDLPNLSKRSKQTRFLRDETVQTSGYWPSPQYLRSVTREGMQTRGNASIGLGKGNAGTQHIVDVADQPDPRPVFVTIWGGANSLAQAFLEVKHNRSAKEVDAFVSKFRIHSIIDQDKDRYDPYTKSSAFWLRQTFKHLFYIWNERAWSYYSNSNRDVYWPRIQRGVQKHGALGKLYPNFRYGVEGDTPSFTYLWPGLNDPQDPTQASFGGQFAYNLSPDNVTCVYSDNEEAVANRSVASMADTMEDQLNNFFSRMDWATHGSGNRNPNLVLNRVGSYDPVVVKARVNRGRVSLSAQGSSDPDGNKITYSWHHDAGTGYTKPVKLHGNKSKTVSVEIPPCAAGQDIHIILRGVDNGTPPLASYRRAIIRVKH
;
A
#
# COMPACT_ATOMS: atom_id res chain seq x y z
N MET A 1 43.31 68.64 44.58
CA MET A 1 42.69 68.35 43.27
C MET A 1 42.79 66.85 43.00
N ARG A 2 41.71 66.11 43.25
CA ARG A 2 41.56 64.70 42.88
C ARG A 2 40.81 64.67 41.55
N TRP A 3 41.34 63.94 40.58
CA TRP A 3 40.66 63.63 39.32
C TRP A 3 40.19 62.17 39.38
N GLU A 4 38.89 61.97 39.23
CA GLU A 4 38.23 60.66 39.16
C GLU A 4 38.30 60.11 37.73
N PHE A 5 38.69 58.84 37.58
CA PHE A 5 38.54 58.08 36.35
C PHE A 5 37.35 57.14 36.49
N ILE A 6 36.32 57.39 35.68
CA ILE A 6 35.14 56.53 35.51
C ILE A 6 35.51 55.37 34.59
N THR A 7 35.39 54.13 35.09
CA THR A 7 35.50 52.91 34.29
C THR A 7 34.09 52.39 33.97
N ASN A 8 33.74 52.37 32.69
CA ASN A 8 32.50 51.76 32.19
C ASN A 8 32.63 50.23 32.20
N LEU A 9 31.78 49.56 33.00
CA LEU A 9 31.66 48.11 33.05
C LEU A 9 30.54 47.67 32.09
N CYS A 10 30.90 47.08 30.94
CA CYS A 10 29.93 46.43 30.05
C CYS A 10 29.45 45.11 30.66
N PHE A 11 28.16 45.02 31.00
CA PHE A 11 27.50 43.76 31.34
C PHE A 11 27.13 43.00 30.06
N SER A 12 27.74 41.83 29.84
CA SER A 12 27.31 40.87 28.82
C SER A 12 26.13 40.05 29.37
N LEU A 13 24.94 40.22 28.78
CA LEU A 13 23.81 39.31 29.03
C LEU A 13 24.09 37.96 28.37
N SER A 14 24.43 36.96 29.18
CA SER A 14 24.44 35.55 28.74
C SER A 14 23.00 35.05 28.64
N ALA A 15 22.52 34.83 27.41
CA ALA A 15 21.23 34.20 27.15
C ALA A 15 21.25 32.72 27.57
N VAL A 16 20.53 32.40 28.65
CA VAL A 16 20.27 31.01 29.06
C VAL A 16 19.36 30.36 28.01
N ARG A 17 19.94 29.56 27.11
CA ARG A 17 19.18 28.70 26.21
C ARG A 17 18.65 27.52 27.02
N PHE A 18 17.35 27.53 27.33
CA PHE A 18 16.66 26.33 27.77
C PHE A 18 16.63 25.33 26.60
N ALA A 19 17.45 24.28 26.70
CA ALA A 19 17.33 23.12 25.83
C ALA A 19 15.99 22.44 26.15
N VAL A 20 15.02 22.59 25.26
CA VAL A 20 13.79 21.81 25.29
C VAL A 20 14.19 20.37 24.96
N ALA A 21 14.34 19.54 25.99
CA ALA A 21 14.57 18.12 25.82
C ALA A 21 13.38 17.53 25.06
N SER A 22 13.62 17.03 23.84
CA SER A 22 12.64 16.26 23.10
C SER A 22 12.22 15.05 23.96
N PRO A 23 10.92 14.75 24.09
CA PRO A 23 10.48 13.55 24.78
C PRO A 23 11.12 12.32 24.12
N PRO A 24 11.52 11.30 24.90
CA PRO A 24 12.13 10.11 24.37
C PRO A 24 11.19 9.47 23.35
N ALA A 25 11.69 9.23 22.13
CA ALA A 25 10.98 8.46 21.12
C ALA A 25 10.55 7.13 21.77
N HIS A 26 9.26 6.81 21.70
CA HIS A 26 8.75 5.51 22.13
C HIS A 26 9.54 4.42 21.39
N ARG A 27 10.42 3.72 22.11
CA ARG A 27 11.18 2.56 21.60
C ARG A 27 10.26 1.34 21.50
N GLY A 28 9.27 1.38 20.61
CA GLY A 28 8.64 0.17 20.09
C GLY A 28 9.58 -0.47 19.07
N LYS A 29 9.56 -1.81 18.94
CA LYS A 29 10.16 -2.46 17.76
C LYS A 29 9.41 -1.97 16.53
N ALA A 30 10.13 -1.67 15.44
CA ALA A 30 9.50 -1.32 14.18
C ALA A 30 8.51 -2.44 13.76
N PRO A 31 7.32 -2.11 13.24
CA PRO A 31 6.35 -3.12 12.86
C PRO A 31 6.90 -3.99 11.73
N LEU A 32 6.44 -5.23 11.66
CA LEU A 32 6.70 -6.10 10.52
C LEU A 32 5.99 -5.54 9.28
N LYS A 33 6.59 -5.72 8.12
CA LYS A 33 5.95 -5.31 6.86
C LYS A 33 4.80 -6.27 6.50
N PRO A 34 3.77 -5.83 5.75
CA PRO A 34 2.87 -6.75 5.08
C PRO A 34 3.63 -7.62 4.06
N ARG A 35 3.28 -8.90 3.99
CA ARG A 35 3.82 -9.88 3.04
C ARG A 35 3.11 -9.72 1.71
N LEU A 36 3.85 -9.49 0.63
CA LEU A 36 3.31 -9.17 -0.69
C LEU A 36 3.86 -10.13 -1.76
N LEU A 37 2.95 -10.78 -2.48
CA LEU A 37 3.24 -11.59 -3.66
C LEU A 37 2.55 -10.97 -4.87
N VAL A 38 3.31 -10.67 -5.92
CA VAL A 38 2.80 -10.03 -7.14
C VAL A 38 2.66 -11.06 -8.25
N LEU A 39 1.49 -11.12 -8.88
CA LEU A 39 1.27 -11.81 -10.15
C LEU A 39 1.14 -10.78 -11.26
N THR A 40 2.09 -10.73 -12.18
CA THR A 40 2.19 -9.69 -13.21
C THR A 40 2.29 -10.30 -14.60
N ASP A 41 1.52 -9.79 -15.56
CA ASP A 41 1.65 -10.12 -16.97
C ASP A 41 2.49 -9.09 -17.73
N ILE A 42 3.47 -8.52 -17.01
CA ILE A 42 4.48 -7.60 -17.53
C ILE A 42 4.90 -7.98 -18.95
N SER A 43 4.82 -6.98 -19.82
CA SER A 43 5.12 -7.13 -21.23
C SER A 43 6.12 -6.07 -21.68
N PRO A 44 6.73 -6.21 -22.87
CA PRO A 44 7.56 -5.15 -23.43
C PRO A 44 6.78 -3.82 -23.46
N PRO A 45 7.39 -2.67 -23.08
CA PRO A 45 6.69 -1.38 -23.04
C PRO A 45 6.11 -0.91 -24.40
N THR A 46 6.56 -1.50 -25.51
CA THR A 46 6.00 -1.29 -26.84
C THR A 46 4.65 -1.96 -27.04
N HIS A 47 4.27 -2.89 -26.17
CA HIS A 47 2.99 -3.59 -26.15
C HIS A 47 2.09 -3.01 -25.06
N GLU A 48 2.42 -3.27 -23.80
CA GLU A 48 1.73 -2.79 -22.61
C GLU A 48 2.80 -2.31 -21.60
N PRO A 49 2.85 -1.00 -21.27
CA PRO A 49 3.86 -0.45 -20.36
C PRO A 49 3.49 -0.40 -18.86
N ASP A 50 2.23 -0.54 -18.47
CA ASP A 50 1.74 -0.15 -17.14
C ASP A 50 2.21 -1.07 -16.00
N ASP A 51 2.42 -2.37 -16.24
CA ASP A 51 3.04 -3.29 -15.29
C ASP A 51 4.48 -2.85 -14.96
N LEU A 52 5.25 -2.38 -15.96
CA LEU A 52 6.62 -1.91 -15.73
C LEU A 52 6.63 -0.58 -14.96
N GLU A 53 5.68 0.31 -15.24
CA GLU A 53 5.47 1.54 -14.47
C GLU A 53 5.18 1.20 -12.99
N SER A 54 4.21 0.32 -12.74
CA SER A 54 3.81 -0.14 -11.41
C SER A 54 4.96 -0.84 -10.68
N LEU A 55 5.75 -1.65 -11.38
CA LEU A 55 6.92 -2.33 -10.82
C LEU A 55 8.01 -1.35 -10.40
N VAL A 56 8.27 -0.29 -11.18
CA VAL A 56 9.22 0.76 -10.80
C VAL A 56 8.79 1.46 -9.51
N HIS A 57 7.49 1.80 -9.39
CA HIS A 57 6.95 2.42 -8.18
C HIS A 57 7.03 1.46 -6.97
N LEU A 58 6.70 0.19 -7.16
CA LEU A 58 6.83 -0.84 -6.13
C LEU A 58 8.28 -0.94 -5.63
N LEU A 59 9.26 -1.05 -6.54
CA LEU A 59 10.68 -1.16 -6.20
C LEU A 59 11.25 0.10 -5.53
N ALA A 60 10.72 1.29 -5.84
CA ALA A 60 11.04 2.52 -5.10
C ALA A 60 10.42 2.54 -3.68
N SER A 61 9.52 1.60 -3.36
CA SER A 61 8.70 1.53 -2.15
C SER A 61 8.80 0.22 -1.36
N VAL A 62 9.76 -0.65 -1.70
CA VAL A 62 9.93 -1.96 -1.01
C VAL A 62 10.37 -1.84 0.45
N ASP A 63 10.66 -0.64 0.97
CA ASP A 63 10.81 -0.43 2.41
C ASP A 63 9.49 -0.54 3.18
N LEU A 64 8.35 -0.55 2.47
CA LEU A 64 7.02 -0.68 3.04
C LEU A 64 6.45 -2.09 2.93
N PHE A 65 6.99 -2.94 2.05
CA PHE A 65 6.49 -4.29 1.79
C PHE A 65 7.58 -5.35 1.91
N GLU A 66 7.20 -6.55 2.35
CA GLU A 66 8.06 -7.73 2.29
C GLU A 66 7.68 -8.52 1.05
N ILE A 67 8.52 -8.44 0.02
CA ILE A 67 8.26 -9.12 -1.25
C ILE A 67 8.51 -10.61 -1.06
N GLU A 68 7.43 -11.39 -1.05
CA GLU A 68 7.45 -12.86 -1.00
C GLU A 68 7.58 -13.47 -2.39
N GLY A 69 7.23 -12.72 -3.43
CA GLY A 69 7.44 -13.14 -4.80
C GLY A 69 7.01 -12.10 -5.81
N ILE A 70 7.72 -12.08 -6.95
CA ILE A 70 7.28 -11.40 -8.16
C ILE A 70 7.19 -12.50 -9.21
N ILE A 71 5.97 -12.92 -9.53
CA ILE A 71 5.70 -14.03 -10.41
C ILE A 71 5.17 -13.48 -11.72
N SER A 72 6.00 -13.55 -12.76
CA SER A 72 5.53 -13.27 -14.11
C SER A 72 4.55 -14.36 -14.54
N THR A 73 3.39 -13.99 -15.04
CA THR A 73 2.29 -14.88 -15.41
C THR A 73 1.62 -14.37 -16.68
N SER A 74 0.70 -15.11 -17.29
CA SER A 74 -0.09 -14.58 -18.40
C SER A 74 -1.29 -13.76 -17.93
N GLY A 75 -1.77 -12.83 -18.76
CA GLY A 75 -2.97 -12.03 -18.54
C GLY A 75 -3.40 -11.33 -19.82
N ALA A 76 -4.06 -10.17 -19.72
CA ALA A 76 -4.60 -9.44 -20.86
C ALA A 76 -3.49 -8.93 -21.80
N SER A 77 -2.32 -8.65 -21.24
CA SER A 77 -1.13 -8.15 -21.93
C SER A 77 -0.29 -9.27 -22.56
N TYR A 78 -0.65 -10.53 -22.32
CA TYR A 78 0.06 -11.68 -22.85
C TYR A 78 -0.47 -12.14 -24.21
N ASN A 79 0.39 -12.13 -25.22
CA ASN A 79 0.03 -12.42 -26.62
C ASN A 79 -0.04 -13.93 -26.99
N GLY A 80 0.25 -14.83 -26.05
CA GLY A 80 0.18 -16.29 -26.28
C GLY A 80 1.35 -16.91 -27.07
N SER A 81 2.21 -16.11 -27.68
CA SER A 81 3.23 -16.58 -28.64
C SER A 81 4.66 -16.47 -28.12
N GLU A 82 4.91 -15.54 -27.20
CA GLU A 82 6.24 -15.28 -26.65
C GLU A 82 6.42 -15.91 -25.25
N PRO A 83 7.65 -16.14 -24.76
CA PRO A 83 7.87 -16.42 -23.35
C PRO A 83 7.36 -15.29 -22.45
N LEU A 84 7.10 -15.62 -21.18
CA LEU A 84 6.78 -14.59 -20.18
C LEU A 84 7.96 -13.62 -20.02
N ALA A 85 7.69 -12.32 -19.91
CA ALA A 85 8.74 -11.30 -19.92
C ALA A 85 9.40 -11.11 -18.55
N THR A 86 9.70 -12.21 -17.85
CA THR A 86 10.37 -12.23 -16.53
C THR A 86 11.71 -11.51 -16.54
N ASN A 87 12.38 -11.47 -17.70
CA ASN A 87 13.59 -10.69 -17.91
C ASN A 87 13.39 -9.17 -17.66
N LEU A 88 12.18 -8.63 -17.85
CA LEU A 88 11.87 -7.24 -17.53
C LEU A 88 11.82 -7.01 -16.01
N VAL A 89 11.32 -7.99 -15.24
CA VAL A 89 11.40 -7.95 -13.78
C VAL A 89 12.86 -7.94 -13.33
N PHE A 90 13.70 -8.82 -13.89
CA PHE A 90 15.12 -8.83 -13.56
C PHE A 90 15.83 -7.51 -13.93
N LYS A 91 15.51 -6.90 -15.08
CA LYS A 91 16.03 -5.57 -15.44
C LYS A 91 15.60 -4.48 -14.46
N ALA A 92 14.36 -4.53 -13.98
CA ALA A 92 13.88 -3.60 -12.96
C ALA A 92 14.64 -3.78 -11.64
N ILE A 93 14.92 -5.03 -11.24
CA ILE A 93 15.76 -5.32 -10.06
C ILE A 93 17.22 -4.85 -10.29
N ASP A 94 17.78 -4.99 -11.50
CA ASP A 94 19.11 -4.45 -11.83
C ASP A 94 19.17 -2.92 -11.71
N ALA A 95 18.07 -2.23 -12.04
CA ALA A 95 17.96 -0.78 -11.83
C ALA A 95 17.82 -0.43 -10.34
N TYR A 96 16.97 -1.16 -9.60
CA TYR A 96 16.87 -1.02 -8.15
C TYR A 96 18.23 -1.20 -7.46
N GLU A 97 19.00 -2.20 -7.86
CA GLU A 97 20.34 -2.47 -7.31
C GLU A 97 21.29 -1.27 -7.45
N LYS A 98 21.21 -0.54 -8.57
CA LYS A 98 22.01 0.67 -8.79
C LYS A 98 21.58 1.83 -7.88
N ASP A 99 20.28 1.94 -7.60
CA ASP A 99 19.72 3.02 -6.78
C ASP A 99 19.72 2.69 -5.28
N LEU A 100 19.82 1.41 -4.91
CA LEU A 100 19.75 0.92 -3.53
C LEU A 100 20.75 1.59 -2.56
N PRO A 101 22.02 1.85 -2.92
CA PRO A 101 22.95 2.58 -2.05
C PRO A 101 22.45 3.98 -1.65
N ASN A 102 21.60 4.58 -2.47
CA ASN A 102 20.98 5.87 -2.20
C ASN A 102 19.64 5.72 -1.48
N LEU A 103 18.77 4.80 -1.93
CA LEU A 103 17.47 4.52 -1.30
C LEU A 103 17.61 4.13 0.17
N SER A 104 18.60 3.28 0.49
CA SER A 104 18.82 2.76 1.85
C SER A 104 19.19 3.85 2.87
N LYS A 105 19.71 5.00 2.42
CA LYS A 105 19.99 6.17 3.27
C LYS A 105 18.72 6.75 3.88
N ARG A 106 17.56 6.59 3.24
CA ARG A 106 16.25 7.07 3.71
C ARG A 106 15.93 6.57 5.12
N SER A 107 16.26 5.31 5.40
CA SER A 107 16.08 4.64 6.69
C SER A 107 17.40 4.42 7.44
N LYS A 108 18.51 5.01 6.96
CA LYS A 108 19.87 4.84 7.50
C LYS A 108 20.30 3.38 7.59
N GLN A 109 19.86 2.55 6.64
CA GLN A 109 20.26 1.15 6.58
C GLN A 109 21.71 1.03 6.10
N THR A 110 22.51 0.25 6.83
CA THR A 110 23.95 0.06 6.55
C THR A 110 24.33 -1.37 6.21
N ARG A 111 23.43 -2.33 6.39
CA ARG A 111 23.65 -3.76 6.10
C ARG A 111 22.35 -4.47 5.80
N PHE A 112 22.43 -5.56 5.06
CA PHE A 112 21.32 -6.51 4.90
C PHE A 112 21.23 -7.46 6.09
N LEU A 113 20.03 -8.00 6.32
CA LEU A 113 19.85 -9.11 7.24
C LEU A 113 20.50 -10.37 6.66
N ARG A 114 20.92 -11.29 7.53
CA ARG A 114 21.40 -12.61 7.10
C ARG A 114 20.25 -13.47 6.54
N ASP A 115 19.07 -13.28 7.12
CA ASP A 115 17.82 -13.87 6.69
C ASP A 115 16.83 -12.72 6.47
N GLU A 116 16.43 -12.55 5.23
CA GLU A 116 15.56 -11.46 4.77
C GLU A 116 14.09 -11.89 4.65
N THR A 117 13.74 -13.12 5.08
CA THR A 117 12.37 -13.64 5.02
C THR A 117 11.43 -12.97 6.02
N VAL A 118 11.95 -12.23 7.00
CA VAL A 118 11.16 -11.43 7.94
C VAL A 118 11.77 -10.03 8.09
N GLN A 119 11.03 -9.03 7.64
CA GLN A 119 11.47 -7.64 7.48
C GLN A 119 10.58 -6.69 8.29
N THR A 120 11.20 -5.67 8.87
CA THR A 120 10.49 -4.56 9.53
C THR A 120 10.36 -3.36 8.60
N SER A 121 9.35 -2.52 8.83
CA SER A 121 9.15 -1.28 8.05
C SER A 121 10.42 -0.42 8.02
N GLY A 122 10.72 0.13 6.84
CA GLY A 122 11.93 0.90 6.57
C GLY A 122 13.13 0.07 6.10
N TYR A 123 13.11 -1.26 6.20
CA TYR A 123 14.19 -2.12 5.70
C TYR A 123 14.16 -2.21 4.17
N TRP A 124 15.29 -2.11 3.48
CA TRP A 124 15.40 -2.29 2.04
C TRP A 124 16.00 -3.67 1.73
N PRO A 125 15.28 -4.57 1.01
CA PRO A 125 15.79 -5.91 0.71
C PRO A 125 17.00 -5.89 -0.21
N SER A 126 17.85 -6.92 -0.11
CA SER A 126 18.94 -7.07 -1.07
C SER A 126 18.41 -7.40 -2.48
N PRO A 127 19.12 -6.98 -3.54
CA PRO A 127 18.77 -7.38 -4.90
C PRO A 127 18.85 -8.90 -5.10
N GLN A 128 19.74 -9.58 -4.38
CA GLN A 128 19.86 -11.03 -4.39
C GLN A 128 18.62 -11.70 -3.80
N TYR A 129 18.09 -11.18 -2.69
CA TYR A 129 16.81 -11.63 -2.12
C TYR A 129 15.67 -11.47 -3.12
N LEU A 130 15.51 -10.28 -3.73
CA LEU A 130 14.45 -10.03 -4.71
C LEU A 130 14.51 -11.02 -5.88
N ARG A 131 15.70 -11.25 -6.46
CA ARG A 131 15.88 -12.27 -7.51
C ARG A 131 15.57 -13.68 -7.02
N SER A 132 15.92 -13.99 -5.77
CA SER A 132 15.68 -15.31 -5.18
C SER A 132 14.20 -15.63 -4.98
N VAL A 133 13.31 -14.63 -4.97
CA VAL A 133 11.85 -14.81 -4.87
C VAL A 133 11.11 -14.50 -6.18
N THR A 134 11.79 -14.05 -7.22
CA THR A 134 11.21 -13.89 -8.57
C THR A 134 11.11 -15.24 -9.27
N ARG A 135 9.96 -15.54 -9.87
CA ARG A 135 9.70 -16.81 -10.58
C ARG A 135 8.90 -16.57 -11.84
N GLU A 136 8.95 -17.54 -12.75
CA GLU A 136 7.96 -17.67 -13.82
C GLU A 136 6.79 -18.52 -13.32
N GLY A 137 5.58 -18.05 -13.59
CA GLY A 137 4.33 -18.73 -13.33
C GLY A 137 3.75 -19.32 -14.61
N MET A 138 2.43 -19.37 -14.68
CA MET A 138 1.68 -20.03 -15.75
C MET A 138 1.63 -19.17 -17.01
N GLN A 139 2.14 -19.71 -18.12
CA GLN A 139 2.06 -19.10 -19.45
C GLN A 139 0.71 -19.32 -20.12
N THR A 140 0.05 -20.45 -19.84
CA THR A 140 -1.31 -20.71 -20.34
C THR A 140 -2.29 -19.77 -19.67
N ARG A 141 -3.12 -19.08 -20.46
CA ARG A 141 -4.10 -18.11 -19.97
C ARG A 141 -5.39 -18.78 -19.48
N GLY A 142 -6.09 -18.10 -18.58
CA GLY A 142 -7.42 -18.48 -18.10
C GLY A 142 -7.46 -19.83 -17.41
N ASN A 143 -8.65 -20.42 -17.34
CA ASN A 143 -8.91 -21.70 -16.67
C ASN A 143 -8.20 -22.89 -17.35
N ALA A 144 -7.75 -22.76 -18.61
CA ALA A 144 -7.03 -23.79 -19.33
C ALA A 144 -5.66 -24.09 -18.71
N SER A 145 -5.12 -23.16 -17.92
CA SER A 145 -3.93 -23.36 -17.10
C SER A 145 -4.12 -24.38 -15.98
N ILE A 146 -5.37 -24.59 -15.54
CA ILE A 146 -5.69 -25.34 -14.34
C ILE A 146 -5.76 -26.83 -14.70
N GLY A 147 -4.95 -27.66 -14.04
CA GLY A 147 -4.94 -29.11 -14.22
C GLY A 147 -3.86 -29.83 -13.43
N LEU A 148 -4.10 -31.08 -13.08
CA LEU A 148 -3.10 -31.89 -12.36
C LEU A 148 -1.83 -32.05 -13.20
N GLY A 149 -0.67 -31.86 -12.57
CA GLY A 149 0.64 -31.95 -13.21
C GLY A 149 1.02 -30.75 -14.09
N LYS A 150 0.22 -29.68 -14.12
CA LYS A 150 0.52 -28.45 -14.87
C LYS A 150 1.34 -27.42 -14.09
N GLY A 151 1.59 -27.64 -12.80
CA GLY A 151 2.38 -26.72 -11.98
C GLY A 151 3.81 -26.55 -12.44
N ASN A 152 4.42 -25.49 -11.95
CA ASN A 152 5.82 -25.17 -12.18
C ASN A 152 6.44 -24.51 -10.94
N ALA A 153 7.68 -24.03 -11.08
CA ALA A 153 8.39 -23.40 -9.96
C ALA A 153 7.65 -22.18 -9.38
N GLY A 154 6.90 -21.42 -10.17
CA GLY A 154 6.09 -20.31 -9.70
C GLY A 154 4.88 -20.76 -8.89
N THR A 155 4.13 -21.77 -9.35
CA THR A 155 2.97 -22.30 -8.60
C THR A 155 3.41 -22.96 -7.30
N GLN A 156 4.52 -23.72 -7.33
CA GLN A 156 5.10 -24.30 -6.12
C GLN A 156 5.57 -23.23 -5.13
N HIS A 157 6.20 -22.14 -5.62
CA HIS A 157 6.64 -21.04 -4.75
C HIS A 157 5.47 -20.37 -4.02
N ILE A 158 4.30 -20.22 -4.68
CA ILE A 158 3.07 -19.72 -4.02
C ILE A 158 2.67 -20.64 -2.85
N VAL A 159 2.77 -21.96 -3.05
CA VAL A 159 2.49 -22.93 -2.00
C VAL A 159 3.48 -22.80 -0.85
N ASP A 160 4.77 -22.72 -1.17
CA ASP A 160 5.86 -22.61 -0.18
C ASP A 160 5.74 -21.34 0.67
N VAL A 161 5.43 -20.19 0.05
CA VAL A 161 5.20 -18.91 0.74
C VAL A 161 4.07 -19.02 1.77
N ALA A 162 2.97 -19.68 1.41
CA ALA A 162 1.90 -19.92 2.36
C ALA A 162 2.27 -20.96 3.42
N ASP A 163 3.15 -21.91 3.16
CA ASP A 163 3.55 -22.91 4.18
C ASP A 163 4.60 -22.40 5.16
N GLN A 164 5.23 -21.26 4.89
CA GLN A 164 6.13 -20.62 5.84
C GLN A 164 5.45 -20.44 7.22
N PRO A 165 6.21 -20.64 8.33
CA PRO A 165 5.69 -20.52 9.70
C PRO A 165 5.54 -19.05 10.14
N ASP A 166 4.89 -18.25 9.30
CA ASP A 166 4.56 -16.85 9.57
C ASP A 166 3.04 -16.70 9.77
N PRO A 167 2.58 -16.12 10.90
CA PRO A 167 1.16 -15.94 11.17
C PRO A 167 0.53 -14.80 10.37
N ARG A 168 1.31 -13.92 9.74
CA ARG A 168 0.80 -12.82 8.93
C ARG A 168 0.12 -13.35 7.66
N PRO A 169 -0.91 -12.64 7.17
CA PRO A 169 -1.44 -12.86 5.83
C PRO A 169 -0.37 -12.80 4.75
N VAL A 170 -0.62 -13.45 3.62
CA VAL A 170 0.03 -13.15 2.34
C VAL A 170 -0.95 -12.36 1.49
N PHE A 171 -0.59 -11.14 1.14
CA PHE A 171 -1.35 -10.35 0.19
C PHE A 171 -0.89 -10.67 -1.23
N VAL A 172 -1.82 -11.07 -2.09
CA VAL A 172 -1.54 -11.37 -3.49
C VAL A 172 -2.16 -10.31 -4.37
N THR A 173 -1.33 -9.57 -5.10
CA THR A 173 -1.80 -8.59 -6.08
C THR A 173 -1.78 -9.20 -7.46
N ILE A 174 -2.92 -9.17 -8.15
CA ILE A 174 -3.09 -9.75 -9.47
C ILE A 174 -3.20 -8.60 -10.47
N TRP A 175 -2.06 -8.30 -11.12
CA TRP A 175 -1.91 -7.27 -12.14
C TRP A 175 -2.29 -7.83 -13.52
N GLY A 176 -2.09 -9.13 -13.72
CA GLY A 176 -2.54 -9.87 -14.90
C GLY A 176 -3.57 -10.95 -14.58
N GLY A 177 -3.23 -12.21 -14.86
CA GLY A 177 -4.08 -13.36 -14.59
C GLY A 177 -3.91 -13.98 -13.20
N ALA A 178 -4.98 -14.62 -12.71
CA ALA A 178 -4.96 -15.39 -11.46
C ALA A 178 -4.47 -16.84 -11.66
N ASN A 179 -4.05 -17.20 -12.87
CA ASN A 179 -3.83 -18.56 -13.33
C ASN A 179 -2.75 -19.31 -12.55
N SER A 180 -1.64 -18.62 -12.22
CA SER A 180 -0.61 -19.18 -11.34
C SER A 180 -1.13 -19.49 -9.94
N LEU A 181 -1.94 -18.59 -9.38
CA LEU A 181 -2.55 -18.78 -8.07
C LEU A 181 -3.59 -19.89 -8.09
N ALA A 182 -4.47 -19.91 -9.10
CA ALA A 182 -5.49 -20.94 -9.27
C ALA A 182 -4.88 -22.34 -9.42
N GLN A 183 -3.79 -22.48 -10.19
CA GLN A 183 -3.08 -23.75 -10.30
C GLN A 183 -2.46 -24.19 -8.97
N ALA A 184 -1.81 -23.28 -8.22
CA ALA A 184 -1.28 -23.59 -6.89
C ALA A 184 -2.38 -24.05 -5.91
N PHE A 185 -3.54 -23.38 -5.94
CA PHE A 185 -4.69 -23.79 -5.13
C PHE A 185 -5.27 -25.15 -5.54
N LEU A 186 -5.28 -25.49 -6.83
CA LEU A 186 -5.68 -26.82 -7.30
C LEU A 186 -4.76 -27.90 -6.72
N GLU A 187 -3.44 -27.67 -6.77
CA GLU A 187 -2.44 -28.63 -6.27
C GLU A 187 -2.60 -28.91 -4.79
N VAL A 188 -2.79 -27.86 -3.99
CA VAL A 188 -3.09 -27.99 -2.56
C VAL A 188 -4.42 -28.70 -2.34
N LYS A 189 -5.46 -28.34 -3.10
CA LYS A 189 -6.78 -28.97 -3.01
C LYS A 189 -6.75 -30.47 -3.32
N HIS A 190 -5.88 -30.90 -4.23
CA HIS A 190 -5.73 -32.31 -4.61
C HIS A 190 -4.90 -33.11 -3.60
N ASN A 191 -3.84 -32.50 -3.06
CA ASN A 191 -2.82 -33.21 -2.29
C ASN A 191 -3.00 -33.14 -0.76
N ARG A 192 -3.90 -32.29 -0.27
CA ARG A 192 -4.11 -32.08 1.17
C ARG A 192 -5.53 -32.36 1.62
N SER A 193 -5.71 -32.59 2.92
CA SER A 193 -7.03 -32.72 3.53
C SER A 193 -7.82 -31.41 3.47
N ALA A 194 -9.15 -31.49 3.56
CA ALA A 194 -10.01 -30.31 3.54
C ALA A 194 -9.61 -29.25 4.59
N LYS A 195 -9.23 -29.68 5.80
CA LYS A 195 -8.77 -28.78 6.88
C LYS A 195 -7.48 -28.06 6.53
N GLU A 196 -6.53 -28.74 5.89
CA GLU A 196 -5.27 -28.15 5.45
C GLU A 196 -5.49 -27.19 4.28
N VAL A 197 -6.44 -27.51 3.38
CA VAL A 197 -6.87 -26.60 2.31
C VAL A 197 -7.50 -25.34 2.89
N ASP A 198 -8.40 -25.45 3.86
CA ASP A 198 -9.02 -24.29 4.51
C ASP A 198 -7.96 -23.43 5.22
N ALA A 199 -7.02 -24.06 5.92
CA ALA A 199 -5.90 -23.36 6.55
C ALA A 199 -5.03 -22.63 5.51
N PHE A 200 -4.71 -23.27 4.39
CA PHE A 200 -3.97 -22.68 3.28
C PHE A 200 -4.70 -21.48 2.68
N VAL A 201 -5.97 -21.64 2.32
CA VAL A 201 -6.84 -20.58 1.75
C VAL A 201 -6.95 -19.38 2.70
N SER A 202 -7.07 -19.61 4.01
CA SER A 202 -7.20 -18.55 5.01
C SER A 202 -5.96 -17.65 5.15
N LYS A 203 -4.79 -18.07 4.62
CA LYS A 203 -3.58 -17.25 4.62
C LYS A 203 -3.62 -16.16 3.56
N PHE A 204 -4.37 -16.33 2.48
CA PHE A 204 -4.34 -15.41 1.34
C PHE A 204 -5.37 -14.30 1.43
N ARG A 205 -4.93 -13.08 1.09
CA ARG A 205 -5.76 -11.90 0.85
C ARG A 205 -5.49 -11.45 -0.58
N ILE A 206 -6.45 -11.60 -1.48
CA ILE A 206 -6.24 -11.35 -2.92
C ILE A 206 -6.80 -9.98 -3.28
N HIS A 207 -6.04 -9.22 -4.07
CA HIS A 207 -6.49 -7.99 -4.71
C HIS A 207 -6.21 -8.07 -6.20
N SER A 208 -7.26 -8.27 -6.99
CA SER A 208 -7.15 -8.25 -8.45
C SER A 208 -7.56 -6.91 -9.04
N ILE A 209 -6.80 -6.53 -10.06
CA ILE A 209 -7.14 -5.47 -10.98
C ILE A 209 -8.00 -6.11 -12.05
N ILE A 210 -9.31 -5.88 -11.95
CA ILE A 210 -10.34 -6.51 -12.79
C ILE A 210 -10.15 -8.05 -12.95
N ASP A 211 -10.67 -8.64 -14.04
CA ASP A 211 -10.47 -10.03 -14.45
C ASP A 211 -9.84 -10.06 -15.85
N GLN A 212 -8.56 -10.44 -15.92
CA GLN A 212 -7.71 -10.18 -17.10
C GLN A 212 -7.24 -11.44 -17.85
N ASP A 213 -7.59 -12.66 -17.40
CA ASP A 213 -7.06 -13.88 -18.03
C ASP A 213 -8.05 -14.65 -18.93
N LYS A 214 -9.21 -14.06 -19.20
CA LYS A 214 -10.12 -14.47 -20.27
C LYS A 214 -10.13 -13.44 -21.40
N ASP A 215 -10.55 -13.83 -22.61
CA ASP A 215 -10.86 -12.82 -23.63
C ASP A 215 -12.04 -11.93 -23.17
N ARG A 216 -12.05 -10.67 -23.60
CA ARG A 216 -13.05 -9.68 -23.16
C ARG A 216 -14.49 -10.17 -23.29
N TYR A 217 -14.81 -10.84 -24.41
CA TYR A 217 -16.15 -11.34 -24.72
C TYR A 217 -16.38 -12.80 -24.32
N ASP A 218 -15.35 -13.48 -23.83
CA ASP A 218 -15.49 -14.84 -23.35
C ASP A 218 -16.27 -14.90 -22.04
N PRO A 219 -17.02 -15.99 -21.80
CA PRO A 219 -17.71 -16.20 -20.53
C PRO A 219 -16.71 -16.32 -19.37
N TYR A 220 -17.10 -15.85 -18.18
CA TYR A 220 -16.25 -15.95 -16.99
C TYR A 220 -15.85 -17.37 -16.63
N THR A 221 -16.57 -18.40 -17.08
CA THR A 221 -16.17 -19.80 -16.90
C THR A 221 -14.81 -20.13 -17.52
N LYS A 222 -14.28 -19.30 -18.42
CA LYS A 222 -12.91 -19.40 -18.97
C LYS A 222 -11.86 -18.64 -18.15
N SER A 223 -12.24 -17.84 -17.17
CA SER A 223 -11.33 -17.14 -16.27
C SER A 223 -10.82 -18.07 -15.18
N SER A 224 -9.52 -17.98 -14.88
CA SER A 224 -8.95 -18.70 -13.75
C SER A 224 -9.33 -18.05 -12.41
N ALA A 225 -9.50 -16.72 -12.41
CA ALA A 225 -9.94 -15.95 -11.26
C ALA A 225 -11.38 -16.32 -10.88
N PHE A 226 -12.25 -16.50 -11.88
CA PHE A 226 -13.60 -17.01 -11.68
C PHE A 226 -13.59 -18.42 -11.09
N TRP A 227 -12.80 -19.35 -11.65
CA TRP A 227 -12.68 -20.70 -11.10
C TRP A 227 -12.24 -20.68 -9.63
N LEU A 228 -11.28 -19.80 -9.30
CA LEU A 228 -10.77 -19.66 -7.95
C LEU A 228 -11.86 -19.21 -6.97
N ARG A 229 -12.59 -18.14 -7.29
CA ARG A 229 -13.69 -17.62 -6.46
C ARG A 229 -14.84 -18.62 -6.34
N GLN A 230 -15.16 -19.34 -7.42
CA GLN A 230 -16.23 -20.34 -7.42
C GLN A 230 -15.86 -21.57 -6.56
N THR A 231 -14.58 -21.98 -6.60
CA THR A 231 -14.08 -23.17 -5.87
C THR A 231 -13.89 -22.90 -4.39
N PHE A 232 -13.40 -21.70 -4.02
CA PHE A 232 -13.08 -21.32 -2.65
C PHE A 232 -13.94 -20.16 -2.17
N LYS A 233 -15.21 -20.46 -1.83
CA LYS A 233 -16.25 -19.45 -1.53
C LYS A 233 -15.96 -18.51 -0.36
N HIS A 234 -15.03 -18.87 0.53
CA HIS A 234 -14.65 -18.06 1.70
C HIS A 234 -13.31 -17.33 1.50
N LEU A 235 -12.78 -17.31 0.27
CA LEU A 235 -11.54 -16.64 -0.06
C LEU A 235 -11.70 -15.12 0.09
N PHE A 236 -10.79 -14.49 0.83
CA PHE A 236 -10.70 -13.04 0.85
C PHE A 236 -10.23 -12.55 -0.51
N TYR A 237 -11.11 -11.83 -1.21
CA TYR A 237 -10.88 -11.39 -2.57
C TYR A 237 -11.43 -9.96 -2.75
N ILE A 238 -10.58 -9.08 -3.26
CA ILE A 238 -10.91 -7.73 -3.72
C ILE A 238 -10.85 -7.73 -5.25
N TRP A 239 -11.91 -7.28 -5.90
CA TRP A 239 -11.97 -7.00 -7.33
C TRP A 239 -12.10 -5.48 -7.52
N ASN A 240 -11.04 -4.86 -8.02
CA ASN A 240 -10.98 -3.41 -8.17
C ASN A 240 -11.23 -2.98 -9.62
N GLU A 241 -12.41 -2.42 -9.88
CA GLU A 241 -12.81 -1.84 -11.18
C GLU A 241 -12.29 -0.41 -11.37
N ARG A 242 -12.04 0.31 -10.27
CA ARG A 242 -11.68 1.73 -10.31
C ARG A 242 -10.18 1.98 -10.45
N ALA A 243 -9.36 0.96 -10.26
CA ALA A 243 -7.93 1.02 -10.54
C ALA A 243 -7.66 1.44 -11.99
N TRP A 244 -8.25 0.74 -12.96
CA TRP A 244 -8.10 1.13 -14.37
C TRP A 244 -9.01 2.31 -14.74
N SER A 245 -10.30 2.26 -14.40
CA SER A 245 -11.26 3.25 -14.89
C SER A 245 -11.10 4.65 -14.28
N TYR A 246 -10.50 4.76 -13.09
CA TYR A 246 -10.27 6.04 -12.42
C TYR A 246 -8.79 6.33 -12.14
N TYR A 247 -8.09 5.48 -11.38
CA TYR A 247 -6.71 5.78 -10.94
C TYR A 247 -5.77 5.93 -12.15
N SER A 248 -5.77 4.93 -13.02
CA SER A 248 -4.94 4.90 -14.22
C SER A 248 -5.25 6.05 -15.19
N ASN A 249 -6.54 6.30 -15.45
CA ASN A 249 -6.98 7.41 -16.29
C ASN A 249 -6.65 8.78 -15.68
N SER A 250 -6.79 8.95 -14.36
CA SER A 250 -6.43 10.20 -13.69
C SER A 250 -4.93 10.47 -13.78
N ASN A 251 -4.10 9.44 -13.58
CA ASN A 251 -2.66 9.57 -13.76
C ASN A 251 -2.29 9.93 -15.20
N ARG A 252 -2.96 9.35 -16.19
CA ARG A 252 -2.78 9.70 -17.61
C ARG A 252 -3.20 11.13 -17.93
N ASP A 253 -4.44 11.48 -17.59
CA ASP A 253 -5.11 12.68 -18.10
C ASP A 253 -4.77 13.94 -17.31
N VAL A 254 -4.48 13.79 -16.01
CA VAL A 254 -4.26 14.91 -15.09
C VAL A 254 -2.80 14.98 -14.63
N TYR A 255 -2.24 13.86 -14.18
CA TYR A 255 -0.95 13.86 -13.48
C TYR A 255 0.27 13.55 -14.33
N TRP A 256 0.08 13.10 -15.58
CA TRP A 256 1.17 12.62 -16.42
C TRP A 256 2.34 13.60 -16.54
N PRO A 257 2.14 14.91 -16.80
CA PRO A 257 3.26 15.84 -16.88
C PRO A 257 4.11 15.89 -15.60
N ARG A 258 3.50 15.67 -14.43
CA ARG A 258 4.20 15.61 -13.14
C ARG A 258 4.90 14.28 -12.95
N ILE A 259 4.22 13.16 -13.24
CA ILE A 259 4.78 11.81 -13.17
C ILE A 259 6.03 11.72 -14.07
N GLN A 260 5.89 12.12 -15.33
CA GLN A 260 6.97 12.13 -16.29
C GLN A 260 8.19 12.92 -15.79
N ARG A 261 7.97 14.11 -15.21
CA ARG A 261 9.07 14.93 -14.68
C ARG A 261 9.69 14.38 -13.41
N GLY A 262 8.87 13.89 -12.47
CA GLY A 262 9.31 13.43 -11.15
C GLY A 262 9.84 11.99 -11.13
N VAL A 263 9.66 11.23 -12.22
CA VAL A 263 10.04 9.81 -12.27
C VAL A 263 11.05 9.52 -13.38
N GLN A 264 10.73 9.75 -14.67
CA GLN A 264 11.47 9.18 -15.82
C GLN A 264 12.97 9.55 -15.92
N LYS A 265 13.44 10.52 -15.14
CA LYS A 265 14.82 11.02 -15.15
C LYS A 265 15.56 10.84 -13.83
N HIS A 266 14.94 10.13 -12.89
CA HIS A 266 15.42 9.99 -11.53
C HIS A 266 15.95 8.57 -11.28
N GLY A 267 17.25 8.45 -10.98
CA GLY A 267 17.89 7.15 -10.74
C GLY A 267 17.94 6.24 -11.97
N ALA A 268 18.34 5.00 -11.76
CA ALA A 268 18.26 3.93 -12.76
C ALA A 268 16.83 3.42 -12.92
N LEU A 269 16.05 3.37 -11.84
CA LEU A 269 14.64 2.97 -11.85
C LEU A 269 13.80 3.91 -12.73
N GLY A 270 13.97 5.22 -12.59
CA GLY A 270 13.24 6.20 -13.39
C GLY A 270 13.55 6.08 -14.88
N LYS A 271 14.79 5.78 -15.26
CA LYS A 271 15.15 5.55 -16.68
C LYS A 271 14.46 4.34 -17.30
N LEU A 272 14.00 3.39 -16.48
CA LEU A 272 13.20 2.25 -16.95
C LEU A 272 11.71 2.56 -17.02
N TYR A 273 11.23 3.58 -16.32
CA TYR A 273 9.82 3.97 -16.32
C TYR A 273 9.42 4.46 -17.74
N PRO A 274 8.58 3.71 -18.48
CA PRO A 274 8.26 4.02 -19.87
C PRO A 274 7.29 5.20 -19.98
N ASN A 275 7.02 5.64 -21.22
CA ASN A 275 5.84 6.45 -21.49
C ASN A 275 4.62 5.52 -21.51
N PHE A 276 3.50 6.00 -20.98
CA PHE A 276 2.26 5.26 -21.05
C PHE A 276 1.79 5.05 -22.50
N ARG A 277 0.95 4.03 -22.68
CA ARG A 277 0.25 3.77 -23.95
C ARG A 277 -1.27 3.87 -23.82
N TYR A 278 -1.83 3.32 -22.75
CA TYR A 278 -3.29 3.26 -22.54
C TYR A 278 -3.70 4.00 -21.27
N GLY A 279 -3.11 3.63 -20.15
CA GLY A 279 -3.25 4.27 -18.85
C GLY A 279 -1.89 4.28 -18.14
N VAL A 280 -1.82 4.88 -16.96
CA VAL A 280 -0.58 5.00 -16.18
C VAL A 280 -0.74 4.22 -14.88
N GLU A 281 0.16 3.27 -14.61
CA GLU A 281 0.17 2.48 -13.36
C GLU A 281 -1.19 1.87 -12.98
N GLY A 282 -1.80 1.11 -13.90
CA GLY A 282 -3.10 0.46 -13.68
C GLY A 282 -3.15 -0.41 -12.43
N ASP A 283 -2.02 -1.00 -12.06
CA ASP A 283 -1.96 -1.99 -10.99
C ASP A 283 -1.51 -1.46 -9.64
N THR A 284 -0.90 -0.27 -9.61
CA THR A 284 -0.42 0.37 -8.39
C THR A 284 -1.43 0.40 -7.23
N PRO A 285 -2.74 0.63 -7.46
CA PRO A 285 -3.74 0.58 -6.39
C PRO A 285 -3.76 -0.73 -5.59
N SER A 286 -3.34 -1.86 -6.18
CA SER A 286 -3.33 -3.16 -5.50
C SER A 286 -2.30 -3.25 -4.37
N PHE A 287 -1.13 -2.61 -4.51
CA PHE A 287 -0.11 -2.60 -3.46
C PHE A 287 -0.14 -1.33 -2.61
N THR A 288 -0.60 -0.18 -3.14
CA THR A 288 -0.81 1.01 -2.29
C THR A 288 -1.96 0.80 -1.32
N TYR A 289 -2.92 -0.09 -1.61
CA TYR A 289 -3.90 -0.60 -0.63
C TYR A 289 -3.26 -1.07 0.70
N LEU A 290 -2.01 -1.55 0.64
CA LEU A 290 -1.25 -2.04 1.80
C LEU A 290 -0.39 -0.95 2.46
N TRP A 291 -0.40 0.29 1.97
CA TRP A 291 0.35 1.37 2.60
C TRP A 291 -0.16 1.65 4.01
N PRO A 292 0.75 1.79 4.97
CA PRO A 292 0.38 1.75 6.37
C PRO A 292 -0.31 3.04 6.84
N GLY A 293 -1.23 2.88 7.81
CA GLY A 293 -1.78 3.98 8.62
C GLY A 293 -3.16 4.50 8.20
N LEU A 294 -3.52 4.41 6.91
CA LEU A 294 -4.82 4.86 6.42
C LEU A 294 -5.94 3.82 6.68
N ASN A 295 -5.68 2.56 6.36
CA ASN A 295 -6.61 1.44 6.54
C ASN A 295 -5.96 0.23 7.22
N ASP A 296 -6.80 -0.64 7.77
CA ASP A 296 -6.45 -2.05 7.98
C ASP A 296 -6.65 -2.80 6.66
N PRO A 297 -5.61 -3.42 6.08
CA PRO A 297 -5.73 -4.17 4.83
C PRO A 297 -6.55 -5.46 4.95
N GLN A 298 -6.99 -5.84 6.15
CA GLN A 298 -7.94 -6.92 6.37
C GLN A 298 -9.41 -6.44 6.42
N ASP A 299 -9.65 -5.14 6.31
CA ASP A 299 -10.98 -4.55 6.23
C ASP A 299 -11.14 -3.70 4.95
N PRO A 300 -11.55 -4.31 3.83
CA PRO A 300 -11.73 -3.61 2.55
C PRO A 300 -12.80 -2.51 2.56
N THR A 301 -13.63 -2.46 3.62
CA THR A 301 -14.66 -1.43 3.73
C THR A 301 -14.09 -0.07 4.13
N GLN A 302 -12.86 -0.01 4.61
CA GLN A 302 -12.18 1.23 4.97
C GLN A 302 -11.68 1.96 3.72
N ALA A 303 -11.78 3.29 3.72
CA ALA A 303 -11.09 4.12 2.74
C ALA A 303 -9.58 3.84 2.78
N SER A 304 -8.97 3.60 1.62
CA SER A 304 -7.55 3.26 1.44
C SER A 304 -6.96 4.00 0.23
N PHE A 305 -5.65 3.90 0.05
CA PHE A 305 -4.96 4.41 -1.14
C PHE A 305 -5.34 3.65 -2.43
N GLY A 306 -5.81 2.40 -2.29
CA GLY A 306 -6.23 1.54 -3.40
C GLY A 306 -7.73 1.57 -3.69
N GLY A 307 -8.53 2.37 -2.97
CA GLY A 307 -9.99 2.43 -3.10
C GLY A 307 -10.74 2.04 -1.83
N GLN A 308 -12.05 1.81 -1.96
CA GLN A 308 -12.93 1.34 -0.89
C GLN A 308 -13.94 0.35 -1.46
N PHE A 309 -14.17 -0.76 -0.78
CA PHE A 309 -14.89 -1.90 -1.33
C PHE A 309 -16.04 -2.33 -0.42
N ALA A 310 -17.05 -2.99 -0.99
CA ALA A 310 -18.12 -3.62 -0.23
C ALA A 310 -18.25 -5.08 -0.67
N TYR A 311 -18.61 -5.97 0.26
CA TYR A 311 -18.87 -7.36 -0.09
C TYR A 311 -20.22 -7.47 -0.83
N ASN A 312 -20.19 -7.73 -2.13
CA ASN A 312 -21.37 -7.75 -2.99
C ASN A 312 -21.20 -8.76 -4.14
N LEU A 313 -22.22 -8.86 -5.00
CA LEU A 313 -22.19 -9.71 -6.20
C LEU A 313 -21.18 -9.14 -7.22
N SER A 314 -20.16 -9.93 -7.57
CA SER A 314 -19.13 -9.51 -8.53
C SER A 314 -19.67 -9.28 -9.94
N PRO A 315 -18.93 -8.59 -10.81
CA PRO A 315 -19.28 -8.39 -12.23
C PRO A 315 -19.58 -9.66 -13.04
N ASP A 316 -19.19 -10.83 -12.54
CA ASP A 316 -19.57 -12.13 -13.11
C ASP A 316 -21.01 -12.58 -12.83
N ASN A 317 -21.74 -11.89 -11.96
CA ASN A 317 -23.11 -12.20 -11.51
C ASN A 317 -23.27 -13.60 -10.87
N VAL A 318 -22.19 -14.22 -10.39
CA VAL A 318 -22.20 -15.56 -9.80
C VAL A 318 -21.52 -15.61 -8.44
N THR A 319 -20.38 -14.96 -8.29
CA THR A 319 -19.59 -14.98 -7.05
C THR A 319 -19.81 -13.71 -6.22
N CYS A 320 -19.51 -13.76 -4.92
CA CYS A 320 -19.54 -12.57 -4.07
C CYS A 320 -18.14 -12.29 -3.51
N VAL A 321 -17.69 -11.05 -3.66
CA VAL A 321 -16.35 -10.59 -3.25
C VAL A 321 -16.44 -9.15 -2.76
N TYR A 322 -15.34 -8.62 -2.22
CA TYR A 322 -15.22 -7.18 -2.03
C TYR A 322 -14.97 -6.52 -3.38
N SER A 323 -15.83 -5.61 -3.79
CA SER A 323 -15.70 -4.91 -5.07
C SER A 323 -16.26 -3.49 -5.01
N ASP A 324 -15.91 -2.69 -6.02
CA ASP A 324 -16.36 -1.32 -6.23
C ASP A 324 -17.07 -1.15 -7.60
N ASN A 325 -17.80 -2.20 -8.00
CA ASN A 325 -18.65 -2.24 -9.18
C ASN A 325 -20.01 -1.55 -8.97
N GLU A 326 -20.59 -1.66 -7.77
CA GLU A 326 -21.85 -0.95 -7.44
C GLU A 326 -21.63 0.57 -7.36
N GLU A 327 -22.51 1.36 -7.97
CA GLU A 327 -22.35 2.82 -8.13
C GLU A 327 -22.01 3.56 -6.83
N ALA A 328 -22.74 3.27 -5.74
CA ALA A 328 -22.49 3.93 -4.46
C ALA A 328 -21.11 3.58 -3.88
N VAL A 329 -20.61 2.37 -4.12
CA VAL A 329 -19.28 1.91 -3.67
C VAL A 329 -18.21 2.48 -4.59
N ALA A 330 -18.43 2.45 -5.91
CA ALA A 330 -17.57 3.05 -6.92
C ALA A 330 -17.29 4.54 -6.61
N ASN A 331 -18.32 5.31 -6.28
CA ASN A 331 -18.19 6.73 -5.94
C ASN A 331 -17.31 6.95 -4.69
N ARG A 332 -17.43 6.09 -3.67
CA ARG A 332 -16.57 6.18 -2.48
C ARG A 332 -15.14 5.70 -2.75
N SER A 333 -14.97 4.66 -3.56
CA SER A 333 -13.67 4.17 -4.00
C SER A 333 -12.90 5.27 -4.76
N VAL A 334 -13.58 5.92 -5.71
CA VAL A 334 -13.07 7.09 -6.44
C VAL A 334 -12.71 8.23 -5.49
N ALA A 335 -13.59 8.59 -4.55
CA ALA A 335 -13.31 9.65 -3.58
C ALA A 335 -12.06 9.32 -2.73
N SER A 336 -11.94 8.08 -2.24
CA SER A 336 -10.80 7.62 -1.46
C SER A 336 -9.47 7.75 -2.23
N MET A 337 -9.46 7.37 -3.50
CA MET A 337 -8.27 7.52 -4.35
C MET A 337 -8.01 8.99 -4.69
N ALA A 338 -9.04 9.77 -5.01
CA ALA A 338 -8.93 11.20 -5.31
C ALA A 338 -8.30 11.98 -4.15
N ASP A 339 -8.78 11.72 -2.93
CA ASP A 339 -8.34 12.41 -1.71
C ASP A 339 -6.88 12.11 -1.35
N THR A 340 -6.34 10.99 -1.85
CA THR A 340 -4.98 10.53 -1.51
C THR A 340 -4.00 10.64 -2.67
N MET A 341 -4.45 10.80 -3.92
CA MET A 341 -3.63 10.74 -5.13
C MET A 341 -2.39 11.63 -5.07
N GLU A 342 -2.56 12.90 -4.68
CA GLU A 342 -1.46 13.85 -4.53
C GLU A 342 -0.39 13.38 -3.54
N ASP A 343 -0.81 12.74 -2.44
CA ASP A 343 0.11 12.22 -1.44
C ASP A 343 0.85 10.98 -1.93
N GLN A 344 0.18 10.12 -2.70
CA GLN A 344 0.81 8.95 -3.32
C GLN A 344 1.91 9.40 -4.29
N LEU A 345 1.58 10.34 -5.17
CA LEU A 345 2.51 10.86 -6.17
C LEU A 345 3.68 11.62 -5.54
N ASN A 346 3.42 12.48 -4.55
CA ASN A 346 4.50 13.17 -3.84
C ASN A 346 5.40 12.19 -3.09
N ASN A 347 4.84 11.12 -2.52
CA ASN A 347 5.62 10.06 -1.91
C ASN A 347 6.53 9.39 -2.95
N PHE A 348 5.99 9.04 -4.11
CA PHE A 348 6.75 8.42 -5.18
C PHE A 348 7.86 9.35 -5.68
N PHE A 349 7.57 10.62 -5.96
CA PHE A 349 8.58 11.58 -6.43
C PHE A 349 9.70 11.78 -5.41
N SER A 350 9.36 11.88 -4.12
CA SER A 350 10.37 11.95 -3.08
C SER A 350 11.26 10.69 -3.06
N ARG A 351 10.69 9.50 -3.24
CA ARG A 351 11.46 8.25 -3.33
C ARG A 351 12.38 8.23 -4.55
N MET A 352 11.96 8.81 -5.65
CA MET A 352 12.78 8.97 -6.84
C MET A 352 13.91 10.00 -6.64
N ASP A 353 13.68 11.05 -5.85
CA ASP A 353 14.78 11.93 -5.38
C ASP A 353 15.78 11.16 -4.52
N TRP A 354 15.28 10.33 -3.60
CA TRP A 354 16.14 9.45 -2.80
C TRP A 354 16.92 8.47 -3.68
N ALA A 355 16.32 7.85 -4.70
CA ALA A 355 17.02 6.99 -5.65
C ALA A 355 18.18 7.72 -6.35
N THR A 356 17.93 8.95 -6.78
CA THR A 356 18.90 9.75 -7.56
C THR A 356 20.03 10.33 -6.70
N HIS A 357 19.68 10.90 -5.55
CA HIS A 357 20.57 11.78 -4.79
C HIS A 357 20.98 11.17 -3.44
N GLY A 358 20.28 10.15 -2.96
CA GLY A 358 20.46 9.63 -1.60
C GLY A 358 20.00 10.61 -0.53
N SER A 359 19.18 11.59 -0.92
CA SER A 359 18.56 12.60 -0.07
C SER A 359 17.21 13.01 -0.67
N GLY A 360 16.31 13.49 0.18
CA GLY A 360 14.98 13.92 -0.18
C GLY A 360 14.12 14.07 1.07
N ASN A 361 12.90 14.56 0.92
CA ASN A 361 11.98 14.67 2.05
C ASN A 361 11.58 13.27 2.60
N ARG A 362 11.13 13.16 3.85
CA ARG A 362 10.59 11.93 4.44
C ARG A 362 9.30 12.22 5.17
N ASN A 363 8.36 11.27 5.08
CA ASN A 363 7.02 11.46 5.63
C ASN A 363 7.06 11.74 7.15
N PRO A 364 6.09 12.52 7.66
CA PRO A 364 5.99 12.79 9.09
C PRO A 364 5.59 11.54 9.90
N ASN A 365 6.19 11.35 11.07
CA ASN A 365 5.83 10.27 12.00
C ASN A 365 4.66 10.71 12.87
N LEU A 366 3.46 10.20 12.59
CA LEU A 366 2.25 10.56 13.33
C LEU A 366 2.01 9.67 14.54
N VAL A 367 1.73 10.31 15.68
CA VAL A 367 1.30 9.68 16.92
C VAL A 367 -0.18 9.97 17.11
N LEU A 368 -1.00 8.95 17.40
CA LEU A 368 -2.42 9.10 17.68
C LEU A 368 -2.70 8.57 19.09
N ASN A 369 -3.18 9.45 19.98
CA ASN A 369 -3.45 9.12 21.39
C ASN A 369 -2.28 8.37 22.07
N ARG A 370 -1.05 8.87 21.87
CA ARG A 370 0.21 8.31 22.40
C ARG A 370 0.64 6.97 21.77
N VAL A 371 -0.08 6.45 20.79
CA VAL A 371 0.31 5.26 20.03
C VAL A 371 1.06 5.70 18.78
N GLY A 372 2.28 5.22 18.58
CA GLY A 372 3.14 5.53 17.42
C GLY A 372 3.25 4.41 16.37
N SER A 373 2.44 3.35 16.43
CA SER A 373 2.36 2.32 15.39
C SER A 373 1.40 2.72 14.27
N TYR A 374 1.33 1.95 13.19
CA TYR A 374 0.37 2.18 12.11
C TYR A 374 -1.02 1.58 12.36
N ASP A 375 -1.16 0.75 13.39
CA ASP A 375 -2.43 0.10 13.72
C ASP A 375 -3.51 1.13 14.07
N PRO A 376 -4.79 0.84 13.74
CA PRO A 376 -5.90 1.66 14.17
C PRO A 376 -5.97 1.76 15.70
N VAL A 377 -6.23 2.98 16.20
CA VAL A 377 -6.41 3.21 17.63
C VAL A 377 -7.89 3.09 18.00
N VAL A 378 -8.24 2.04 18.75
CA VAL A 378 -9.61 1.82 19.21
C VAL A 378 -9.89 2.60 20.50
N VAL A 379 -10.91 3.45 20.49
CA VAL A 379 -11.38 4.23 21.65
C VAL A 379 -12.80 3.82 21.97
N LYS A 380 -13.13 3.60 23.25
CA LYS A 380 -14.50 3.26 23.67
C LYS A 380 -15.26 4.53 24.02
N ALA A 381 -16.49 4.65 23.53
CA ALA A 381 -17.42 5.72 23.87
C ALA A 381 -18.77 5.15 24.31
N ARG A 382 -19.56 5.96 25.01
CA ARG A 382 -20.99 5.70 25.26
C ARG A 382 -21.80 6.82 24.65
N VAL A 383 -23.00 6.50 24.18
CA VAL A 383 -23.97 7.54 23.81
C VAL A 383 -24.22 8.49 24.99
N ASN A 384 -24.56 9.74 24.70
CA ASN A 384 -24.87 10.79 25.67
C ASN A 384 -23.71 11.28 26.57
N ARG A 385 -22.45 10.83 26.38
CA ARG A 385 -21.27 11.41 27.05
C ARG A 385 -20.66 12.64 26.35
N GLY A 386 -21.36 13.17 25.35
CA GLY A 386 -20.98 14.41 24.65
C GLY A 386 -19.94 14.18 23.57
N ARG A 387 -18.65 14.10 23.95
CA ARG A 387 -17.54 14.12 22.99
C ARG A 387 -16.38 13.20 23.35
N VAL A 388 -15.71 12.67 22.34
CA VAL A 388 -14.42 11.96 22.46
C VAL A 388 -13.31 12.86 21.94
N SER A 389 -12.18 12.94 22.63
CA SER A 389 -11.01 13.68 22.17
C SER A 389 -9.98 12.73 21.56
N LEU A 390 -9.47 13.07 20.39
CA LEU A 390 -8.36 12.39 19.73
C LEU A 390 -7.22 13.40 19.53
N SER A 391 -5.99 12.98 19.76
CA SER A 391 -4.83 13.88 19.72
C SER A 391 -3.69 13.31 18.89
N ALA A 392 -3.14 14.17 18.04
CA ALA A 392 -1.92 13.97 17.28
C ALA A 392 -0.64 14.37 18.07
N GLN A 393 -0.77 14.69 19.36
CA GLN A 393 0.35 15.13 20.20
C GLN A 393 1.44 14.04 20.26
N GLY A 394 2.69 14.46 20.04
CA GLY A 394 3.85 13.57 19.92
C GLY A 394 4.25 13.29 18.47
N SER A 395 3.43 13.69 17.48
CA SER A 395 3.82 13.63 16.07
C SER A 395 5.03 14.52 15.78
N SER A 396 5.91 14.05 14.90
CA SER A 396 7.18 14.70 14.58
C SER A 396 7.57 14.46 13.13
N ASP A 397 8.27 15.42 12.54
CA ASP A 397 8.84 15.27 11.21
C ASP A 397 10.33 14.91 11.30
N PRO A 398 10.80 13.86 10.59
CA PRO A 398 12.18 13.40 10.68
C PRO A 398 13.20 14.36 10.04
N ASP A 399 12.75 15.32 9.23
CA ASP A 399 13.55 16.35 8.57
C ASP A 399 13.37 17.72 9.24
N GLY A 400 12.57 17.80 10.32
CA GLY A 400 12.31 19.03 11.07
C GLY A 400 11.25 19.94 10.45
N ASN A 401 10.53 19.46 9.43
CA ASN A 401 9.47 20.21 8.77
C ASN A 401 8.25 20.41 9.70
N LYS A 402 7.47 21.45 9.42
CA LYS A 402 6.23 21.74 10.12
C LYS A 402 5.10 20.86 9.60
N ILE A 403 4.40 20.19 10.49
CA ILE A 403 3.23 19.35 10.17
C ILE A 403 1.93 20.16 10.28
N THR A 404 1.12 20.12 9.23
CA THR A 404 -0.28 20.56 9.20
C THR A 404 -1.19 19.35 9.36
N TYR A 405 -2.18 19.45 10.25
CA TYR A 405 -3.08 18.34 10.60
C TYR A 405 -4.47 18.56 10.00
N SER A 406 -5.09 17.49 9.51
CA SER A 406 -6.52 17.45 9.20
C SER A 406 -7.17 16.17 9.72
N TRP A 407 -8.41 16.28 10.17
CA TRP A 407 -9.22 15.18 10.67
C TRP A 407 -10.51 15.05 9.87
N HIS A 408 -10.85 13.84 9.46
CA HIS A 408 -12.08 13.57 8.73
C HIS A 408 -12.75 12.29 9.21
N HIS A 409 -14.07 12.23 9.01
CA HIS A 409 -14.88 11.05 9.28
C HIS A 409 -14.94 10.18 8.02
N ASP A 410 -14.53 8.92 8.12
CA ASP A 410 -14.71 7.94 7.04
C ASP A 410 -16.15 7.41 7.10
N ALA A 411 -17.04 8.08 6.39
CA ALA A 411 -18.45 7.73 6.31
C ALA A 411 -18.74 6.52 5.41
N GLY A 412 -17.72 5.89 4.82
CA GLY A 412 -17.88 4.70 3.98
C GLY A 412 -17.89 3.37 4.74
N THR A 413 -17.58 3.39 6.04
CA THR A 413 -17.58 2.21 6.92
C THR A 413 -18.15 2.54 8.31
N GLY A 414 -18.65 1.52 9.00
CA GLY A 414 -19.23 1.68 10.35
C GLY A 414 -20.44 2.60 10.36
N TYR A 415 -20.40 3.66 11.18
CA TYR A 415 -21.42 4.70 11.22
C TYR A 415 -21.26 5.66 10.04
N THR A 416 -22.21 5.66 9.10
CA THR A 416 -22.08 6.34 7.81
C THR A 416 -22.70 7.74 7.73
N LYS A 417 -23.40 8.18 8.78
CA LYS A 417 -23.99 9.54 8.80
C LYS A 417 -22.95 10.58 9.22
N PRO A 418 -23.12 11.86 8.84
CA PRO A 418 -22.19 12.91 9.23
C PRO A 418 -21.97 12.98 10.76
N VAL A 419 -20.71 13.20 11.15
CA VAL A 419 -20.28 13.39 12.54
C VAL A 419 -19.64 14.77 12.68
N LYS A 420 -20.02 15.50 13.73
CA LYS A 420 -19.49 16.84 13.98
C LYS A 420 -18.10 16.76 14.63
N LEU A 421 -17.12 17.39 13.99
CA LEU A 421 -15.74 17.49 14.45
C LEU A 421 -15.42 18.92 14.86
N HIS A 422 -14.81 19.10 16.04
CA HIS A 422 -14.32 20.39 16.53
C HIS A 422 -12.79 20.39 16.54
N GLY A 423 -12.16 21.39 15.92
CA GLY A 423 -10.71 21.44 15.78
C GLY A 423 -10.16 20.50 14.70
N ASN A 424 -10.92 20.27 13.62
CA ASN A 424 -10.53 19.35 12.53
C ASN A 424 -9.28 19.77 11.74
N LYS A 425 -8.71 20.96 11.99
CA LYS A 425 -7.41 21.42 11.46
C LYS A 425 -6.34 21.62 12.55
N SER A 426 -6.60 21.11 13.76
CA SER A 426 -5.74 21.29 14.94
C SER A 426 -5.05 19.98 15.31
N LYS A 427 -4.06 20.05 16.21
CA LYS A 427 -3.40 18.86 16.77
C LYS A 427 -4.33 17.93 17.54
N THR A 428 -5.46 18.44 18.03
CA THR A 428 -6.46 17.67 18.78
C THR A 428 -7.82 17.96 18.17
N VAL A 429 -8.60 16.90 17.95
CA VAL A 429 -9.99 16.98 17.49
C VAL A 429 -10.91 16.46 18.58
N SER A 430 -12.10 17.05 18.68
CA SER A 430 -13.19 16.55 19.51
C SER A 430 -14.34 16.08 18.63
N VAL A 431 -14.72 14.83 18.79
CA VAL A 431 -15.73 14.11 18.00
C VAL A 431 -17.01 14.05 18.81
N GLU A 432 -18.11 14.61 18.30
CA GLU A 432 -19.43 14.43 18.92
C GLU A 432 -19.95 13.02 18.65
N ILE A 433 -20.46 12.35 19.68
CA ILE A 433 -20.99 10.97 19.55
C ILE A 433 -22.50 11.04 19.35
N PRO A 434 -23.01 10.75 18.13
CA PRO A 434 -24.44 10.79 17.89
C PRO A 434 -25.16 9.71 18.70
N PRO A 435 -26.35 9.98 19.29
CA PRO A 435 -27.12 8.96 19.98
C PRO A 435 -27.48 7.76 19.11
N CYS A 436 -27.68 7.98 17.80
CA CYS A 436 -27.99 6.93 16.84
C CYS A 436 -26.78 6.11 16.38
N ALA A 437 -25.56 6.40 16.87
CA ALA A 437 -24.37 5.60 16.58
C ALA A 437 -24.20 4.40 17.53
N ALA A 438 -25.13 4.18 18.47
CA ALA A 438 -25.05 3.07 19.41
C ALA A 438 -24.91 1.71 18.69
N GLY A 439 -23.89 0.94 19.07
CA GLY A 439 -23.59 -0.37 18.46
C GLY A 439 -22.80 -0.29 17.15
N GLN A 440 -22.47 0.91 16.66
CA GLN A 440 -21.65 1.12 15.47
C GLN A 440 -20.28 1.70 15.84
N ASP A 441 -19.29 1.48 14.98
CA ASP A 441 -17.96 2.07 15.10
C ASP A 441 -17.92 3.36 14.25
N ILE A 442 -17.41 4.46 14.81
CA ILE A 442 -17.16 5.72 14.08
C ILE A 442 -15.67 5.78 13.72
N HIS A 443 -15.35 5.87 12.43
CA HIS A 443 -13.97 5.88 11.96
C HIS A 443 -13.50 7.31 11.67
N ILE A 444 -12.44 7.73 12.36
CA ILE A 444 -11.85 9.07 12.18
C ILE A 444 -10.43 8.90 11.65
N ILE A 445 -10.11 9.57 10.56
CA ILE A 445 -8.78 9.56 9.96
C ILE A 445 -8.08 10.87 10.29
N LEU A 446 -6.87 10.74 10.84
CA LEU A 446 -5.88 11.79 10.96
C LEU A 446 -4.99 11.78 9.73
N ARG A 447 -4.86 12.91 9.06
CA ARG A 447 -3.84 13.18 8.05
C ARG A 447 -2.91 14.26 8.56
N GLY A 448 -1.61 14.05 8.42
CA GLY A 448 -0.57 15.03 8.76
C GLY A 448 0.35 15.21 7.57
N VAL A 449 0.52 16.45 7.12
CA VAL A 449 1.34 16.80 5.96
C VAL A 449 2.43 17.73 6.39
N ASP A 450 3.67 17.40 6.03
CA ASP A 450 4.79 18.29 6.24
C ASP A 450 4.80 19.47 5.24
N ASN A 451 5.75 20.38 5.39
CA ASN A 451 5.99 21.47 4.43
C ASN A 451 7.32 21.32 3.70
N GLY A 452 7.82 20.09 3.55
CA GLY A 452 8.99 19.79 2.73
C GLY A 452 8.65 19.80 1.24
N THR A 453 9.64 19.46 0.41
CA THR A 453 9.50 19.45 -1.05
C THR A 453 9.85 18.07 -1.62
N PRO A 454 8.90 17.38 -2.29
CA PRO A 454 7.46 17.67 -2.28
C PRO A 454 6.88 17.50 -0.85
N PRO A 455 5.70 18.09 -0.54
CA PRO A 455 5.06 17.89 0.76
C PRO A 455 4.64 16.44 0.90
N LEU A 456 4.99 15.81 2.02
CA LEU A 456 4.68 14.40 2.29
C LEU A 456 3.64 14.25 3.40
N ALA A 457 2.72 13.32 3.18
CA ALA A 457 1.66 13.02 4.13
C ALA A 457 1.89 11.72 4.89
N SER A 458 1.28 11.60 6.05
CA SER A 458 1.07 10.34 6.76
C SER A 458 -0.32 10.30 7.35
N TYR A 459 -0.77 9.09 7.68
CA TYR A 459 -2.13 8.81 8.07
C TYR A 459 -2.19 7.97 9.33
N ARG A 460 -3.24 8.17 10.13
CA ARG A 460 -3.61 7.32 11.27
C ARG A 460 -5.13 7.19 11.35
N ARG A 461 -5.63 6.00 11.67
CA ARG A 461 -7.06 5.76 11.89
C ARG A 461 -7.38 5.60 13.37
N ALA A 462 -8.44 6.26 13.83
CA ALA A 462 -9.09 6.00 15.11
C ALA A 462 -10.43 5.29 14.85
N ILE A 463 -10.76 4.31 15.67
CA ILE A 463 -12.04 3.61 15.66
C ILE A 463 -12.72 3.87 17.00
N ILE A 464 -13.78 4.68 16.99
CA ILE A 464 -14.55 4.97 18.19
C ILE A 464 -15.68 3.94 18.29
N ARG A 465 -15.53 2.96 19.19
CA ARG A 465 -16.53 1.95 19.47
C ARG A 465 -17.61 2.49 20.37
N VAL A 466 -18.79 2.75 19.80
CA VAL A 466 -19.91 3.37 20.51
C VAL A 466 -20.78 2.29 21.15
N LYS A 467 -20.79 2.28 22.47
CA LYS A 467 -21.69 1.42 23.26
C LYS A 467 -22.98 2.15 23.61
N HIS A 468 -24.02 1.36 23.87
CA HIS A 468 -25.24 1.81 24.54
C HIS A 468 -24.93 2.48 25.89
#